data_AF-D2RY02-F1
#
_entry.id   AF-D2RY02-F1
#
_cell.length_a   1.000
_cell.length_b   1.000
_cell.length_c   1.000
_cell.angle_alpha   90.00
_cell.angle_beta   90.00
_cell.angle_gamma   90.00
#
_symmetry.space_group_name_H-M   'P 1'
#
loop_
_entity.id
_entity.type
_entity.pdbx_description
1 polymer ?
#
loop_
_entity_poly.entity_id
_entity_poly.type
_entity_poly.pdbx_seq_one_letter_code
_entity_poly.pdbx_strand_id
1 'polypeptide(L)' 'MPIPGYDPEDIDEMLESRLGDDEIERKLTESELERYRAGDENLMDLLDEEEIERVRERGDGSN' A
#
# COMPACT_ATOMS: atom_id res chain seq x y z
N MET A 1 7.49 9.61 -6.42
CA MET A 1 8.73 9.42 -7.22
C MET A 1 8.92 7.92 -7.38
N PRO A 2 9.36 7.39 -8.55
CA PRO A 2 9.58 5.95 -8.69
C PRO A 2 10.72 5.52 -7.76
N ILE A 3 10.45 4.58 -6.87
CA ILE A 3 11.48 3.94 -6.04
C ILE A 3 12.36 3.12 -6.99
N PRO A 4 13.67 3.38 -7.11
CA PRO A 4 14.52 2.68 -8.08
C PRO A 4 14.65 1.21 -7.69
N GLY A 5 14.01 0.31 -8.43
CA GLY A 5 14.17 -1.15 -8.31
C GLY A 5 12.90 -1.96 -8.03
N TYR A 6 11.74 -1.31 -7.86
CA TYR A 6 10.45 -1.99 -7.73
C TYR A 6 9.46 -1.37 -8.71
N ASP A 7 8.73 -2.21 -9.46
CA ASP A 7 7.61 -1.74 -10.26
C ASP A 7 6.46 -1.34 -9.32
N PRO A 8 5.65 -0.33 -9.68
CA PRO A 8 4.53 0.12 -8.84
C PRO A 8 3.56 -1.02 -8.52
N GLU A 9 3.40 -1.99 -9.44
CA GLU A 9 2.60 -3.19 -9.24
C GLU A 9 3.17 -4.12 -8.15
N ASP A 10 4.49 -4.28 -8.06
CA ASP A 10 5.14 -5.11 -7.03
C ASP A 10 5.00 -4.51 -5.63
N ILE A 11 5.10 -3.17 -5.54
CA ILE A 11 4.90 -2.46 -4.27
C ILE A 11 3.46 -2.60 -3.83
N ASP A 12 2.51 -2.50 -4.76
CA ASP A 12 1.09 -2.64 -4.45
C ASP A 12 0.75 -4.02 -3.92
N GLU A 13 1.16 -5.08 -4.62
CA GLU A 13 0.94 -6.47 -4.19
C GLU A 13 1.59 -6.73 -2.81
N MET A 14 2.77 -6.16 -2.56
CA MET A 14 3.43 -6.24 -1.26
C MET A 14 2.62 -5.51 -0.17
N LEU A 15 2.10 -4.31 -0.45
CA LEU A 15 1.28 -3.54 0.49
C LEU A 15 -0.02 -4.28 0.79
N GLU A 16 -0.71 -4.81 -0.22
CA GLU A 16 -1.92 -5.62 -0.08
C GLU A 16 -1.67 -6.84 0.80
N SER A 17 -0.60 -7.59 0.52
CA SER A 17 -0.26 -8.79 1.27
C SER A 17 0.10 -8.49 2.73
N ARG A 18 0.58 -7.28 3.06
CA ARG A 18 1.06 -6.92 4.40
C ARG A 18 0.00 -6.21 5.25
N LEU A 19 -0.78 -5.32 4.65
CA LEU A 19 -1.88 -4.61 5.31
C LEU A 19 -3.07 -5.56 5.49
N GLY A 20 -3.43 -6.32 4.46
CA GLY A 20 -4.68 -7.08 4.41
C GLY A 20 -5.91 -6.16 4.38
N ASP A 21 -7.05 -6.68 3.94
CA ASP A 21 -8.27 -5.89 3.70
C ASP A 21 -8.70 -5.04 4.90
N ASP A 22 -8.71 -5.60 6.11
CA ASP A 22 -9.10 -4.89 7.34
C ASP A 22 -8.20 -3.70 7.67
N GLU A 23 -6.89 -3.76 7.37
CA GLU A 23 -5.97 -2.66 7.65
C GLU A 23 -5.99 -1.63 6.53
N ILE A 24 -6.20 -2.05 5.28
CA ILE A 24 -6.47 -1.17 4.15
C ILE A 24 -7.72 -0.32 4.44
N GLU A 25 -8.81 -0.93 4.92
CA GLU A 25 -10.04 -0.21 5.31
C GLU A 25 -9.86 0.78 6.47
N ARG A 26 -8.84 0.59 7.31
CA ARG A 26 -8.51 1.52 8.40
C ARG A 26 -7.56 2.63 7.99
N LYS A 27 -6.75 2.37 6.96
CA LYS A 27 -5.77 3.30 6.41
C LYS A 27 -6.40 4.24 5.41
N LEU A 28 -7.24 3.71 4.54
CA LEU A 28 -7.95 4.45 3.51
C LEU A 28 -9.28 4.98 4.04
N THR A 29 -9.68 6.13 3.55
CA THR A 29 -11.05 6.64 3.71
C THR A 29 -12.03 5.88 2.80
N GLU A 30 -13.32 5.97 3.08
CA GLU A 30 -14.38 5.31 2.30
C GLU A 30 -14.27 5.64 0.79
N SER A 31 -13.92 6.88 0.44
CA SER A 31 -13.74 7.32 -0.95
C SER A 31 -12.47 6.80 -1.60
N GLU A 32 -11.40 6.56 -0.85
CA GLU A 32 -10.15 5.97 -1.34
C GLU A 32 -10.31 4.47 -1.52
N LEU A 33 -10.99 3.83 -0.59
CA LEU A 33 -11.33 2.42 -0.66
C LEU A 33 -12.20 2.10 -1.89
N GLU A 34 -13.16 2.97 -2.21
CA GLU A 34 -13.98 2.83 -3.42
C GLU A 34 -13.11 2.89 -4.69
N ARG A 35 -12.16 3.83 -4.76
CA ARG A 35 -11.24 3.97 -5.91
C ARG A 35 -10.29 2.80 -6.04
N TYR A 36 -9.76 2.31 -4.91
CA TYR A 36 -8.94 1.10 -4.85
C TYR A 36 -9.73 -0.14 -5.31
N ARG A 37 -10.95 -0.35 -4.80
CA ARG A 37 -11.82 -1.46 -5.21
C ARG A 37 -12.28 -1.36 -6.66
N ALA A 38 -12.39 -0.15 -7.20
CA ALA A 38 -12.68 0.09 -8.61
C ALA A 38 -11.48 -0.20 -9.52
N GLY A 39 -10.26 -0.33 -8.96
CA GLY A 39 -9.01 -0.47 -9.71
C GLY A 39 -8.58 0.81 -10.42
N ASP A 40 -9.06 1.97 -9.95
CA ASP A 40 -8.73 3.28 -10.51
C ASP A 40 -7.40 3.81 -9.92
N GLU A 41 -7.13 3.51 -8.64
CA GLU A 41 -5.90 3.87 -7.92
C GLU A 41 -5.38 2.69 -7.10
N ASN A 42 -4.06 2.57 -7.01
CA ASN A 42 -3.37 1.54 -6.22
C ASN A 42 -3.07 2.04 -4.80
N LEU A 43 -2.80 1.14 -3.86
CA LEU A 43 -2.35 1.52 -2.51
C LEU A 43 -1.10 2.39 -2.55
N MET A 44 -0.21 2.18 -3.52
CA MET A 44 0.98 3.03 -3.71
C MET A 44 0.63 4.49 -4.04
N ASP A 45 -0.47 4.71 -4.76
CA ASP A 45 -0.95 6.05 -5.12
C ASP A 45 -1.80 6.69 -4.01
N LEU A 46 -2.49 5.86 -3.22
CA LEU A 46 -3.38 6.29 -2.14
C LEU A 46 -2.66 6.48 -0.79
N LEU A 47 -1.60 5.72 -0.54
CA LEU A 47 -0.80 5.82 0.67
C LEU A 47 0.38 6.76 0.47
N ASP A 48 0.69 7.55 1.50
CA ASP A 48 1.88 8.39 1.48
C ASP A 48 3.16 7.55 1.60
N GLU A 49 4.28 8.10 1.11
CA GLU A 49 5.61 7.48 1.18
C GLU A 49 5.99 7.04 2.61
N GLU A 50 5.63 7.83 3.64
CA GLU A 50 5.84 7.47 5.04
C GLU A 50 5.01 6.27 5.49
N GLU A 51 3.81 6.09 4.95
CA GLU A 51 2.96 4.93 5.26
C GLU A 51 3.48 3.67 4.60
N ILE A 52 3.87 3.79 3.33
CA ILE A 52 4.47 2.72 2.55
C ILE A 52 5.74 2.22 3.24
N GLU A 53 6.62 3.13 3.68
CA GLU A 53 7.85 2.78 4.40
C GLU A 53 7.52 2.06 5.73
N ARG A 54 6.50 2.50 6.48
CA ARG A 54 6.08 1.83 7.72
C ARG A 54 5.59 0.40 7.49
N VAL A 55 4.80 0.18 6.45
CA VAL A 55 4.31 -1.16 6.07
C VAL A 55 5.48 -2.04 5.58
N ARG A 56 6.42 -1.42 4.86
CA ARG A 56 7.64 -2.07 4.37
C ARG A 56 8.59 -2.45 5.52
N GLU A 57 8.76 -1.61 6.53
CA GLU A 57 9.59 -1.91 7.69
C GLU A 57 8.97 -2.97 8.59
N ARG A 58 7.62 -3.00 8.71
CA ARG A 58 6.89 -4.00 9.52
C ARG A 58 7.17 -5.45 9.08
N GLY A 59 7.33 -5.71 7.78
CA GLY A 59 7.59 -7.06 7.25
C GLY A 59 9.07 -7.43 7.16
N ASP A 60 9.98 -6.44 7.10
CA ASP A 60 11.43 -6.66 7.08
C ASP A 60 12.06 -6.76 8.48
N GLY A 61 11.27 -6.52 9.53
CA GLY A 61 11.66 -6.66 10.94
C GLY A 61 11.83 -8.09 11.46
N SER A 62 12.27 -9.03 10.64
CA SER A 62 12.78 -10.32 11.13
C SER A 62 14.21 -10.13 11.67
N ASN A 63 14.32 -9.75 12.95
CA ASN A 63 15.54 -9.93 13.74
C ASN A 63 15.23 -10.49 15.13
#